data_AF-A0A955AAD9-F1
#
_entry.id   AF-A0A955AAD9-F1
#
_cell.length_a   1.000
_cell.length_b   1.000
_cell.length_c   1.000
_cell.angle_alpha   90.00
_cell.angle_beta   90.00
_cell.angle_gamma   90.00
#
_symmetry.space_group_name_H-M   'P 1'
#
loop_
_entity.id
_entity.type
_entity.pdbx_description
1 polymer ?
#
loop_
_entity_poly.entity_id
_entity_poly.type
_entity_poly.pdbx_seq_one_letter_code
_entity_poly.pdbx_strand_id
1 'polypeptide(L)'
;MSEIPPKPTPKIHPATREILPEDPMEMFAMEIPGDPTFMLQLLVEEYARMGWGLEDLMRLARDPNYSSFHGLFQRFGEDKLRKRMSTILSRCGVIRATSYEAPAAPQGLVQISSPK
;
A
#
# COMPACT_ATOMS: atom_id res chain seq x y z
N MET A 1 23.11 -45.43 15.45
CA MET A 1 22.58 -44.37 16.34
C MET A 1 21.58 -43.58 15.51
N SER A 2 20.30 -43.65 15.83
CA SER A 2 19.24 -42.96 15.08
C SER A 2 19.15 -41.51 15.58
N GLU A 3 19.46 -40.53 14.75
CA GLU A 3 19.25 -39.12 15.08
C GLU A 3 17.76 -38.84 15.22
N ILE A 4 17.36 -38.27 16.36
CA ILE A 4 16.01 -37.79 16.59
C ILE A 4 15.89 -36.45 15.85
N PRO A 5 14.92 -36.28 14.93
CA PRO A 5 14.76 -35.02 14.22
C PRO A 5 14.52 -33.88 15.22
N PRO A 6 15.09 -32.69 14.99
CA PRO A 6 14.92 -31.57 15.91
C PRO A 6 13.43 -31.26 16.08
N LYS A 7 12.98 -31.15 17.33
CA LYS A 7 11.60 -30.77 17.64
C LYS A 7 11.32 -29.41 16.98
N PRO A 8 10.19 -29.26 16.27
CA PRO A 8 9.85 -27.99 15.64
C PRO A 8 9.65 -26.93 16.73
N THR A 9 10.41 -25.85 16.65
CA THR A 9 10.24 -24.70 17.53
C THR A 9 8.86 -24.08 17.27
N PRO A 10 8.04 -23.86 18.31
CA PRO A 10 6.76 -23.19 18.14
C PRO A 10 6.96 -21.83 17.49
N LYS A 11 6.30 -21.58 16.35
CA LYS A 11 6.33 -20.27 15.69
C LYS A 11 5.42 -19.31 16.46
N ILE A 12 5.99 -18.62 17.44
CA ILE A 12 5.31 -17.54 18.17
C ILE A 12 5.30 -16.31 17.28
N HIS A 13 4.15 -15.63 17.19
CA HIS A 13 4.00 -14.45 16.36
C HIS A 13 4.91 -13.30 16.87
N PRO A 14 5.69 -12.61 16.00
CA PRO A 14 6.62 -11.57 16.43
C PRO A 14 5.96 -10.45 17.23
N ALA A 15 4.72 -10.08 16.89
CA ALA A 15 3.99 -9.03 17.60
C ALA A 15 3.60 -9.37 19.05
N THR A 16 3.66 -10.64 19.46
CA THR A 16 3.20 -11.09 20.78
C THR A 16 4.33 -11.60 21.68
N ARG A 17 5.57 -11.59 21.19
CA ARG A 17 6.75 -11.97 21.99
C ARG A 17 7.53 -10.73 22.41
N GLU A 18 8.41 -10.91 23.39
CA GLU A 18 9.37 -9.87 23.78
C GLU A 18 10.22 -9.43 22.58
N ILE A 19 10.47 -8.12 22.48
CA ILE A 19 11.39 -7.53 21.52
C ILE A 19 12.81 -7.78 22.03
N LEU A 20 13.60 -8.51 21.28
CA LEU A 20 14.99 -8.84 21.59
C LEU A 20 15.93 -7.83 20.89
N PRO A 21 17.16 -7.61 21.42
CA PRO A 21 18.14 -6.71 20.81
C PRO A 21 18.48 -7.05 19.34
N GLU A 22 18.41 -8.32 18.97
CA GLU A 22 18.62 -8.84 17.63
C GLU A 22 17.43 -8.67 16.67
N ASP A 23 16.29 -8.17 17.17
CA ASP A 23 15.14 -7.92 16.31
C ASP A 23 15.41 -6.75 15.35
N PRO A 24 15.13 -6.91 14.05
CA PRO A 24 15.37 -5.85 13.07
C PRO A 24 14.37 -4.72 13.30
N MET A 25 14.82 -3.71 14.04
CA MET A 25 14.07 -2.47 14.27
C MET A 25 14.32 -1.42 13.19
N GLU A 26 15.37 -1.60 12.39
CA GLU A 26 15.68 -0.74 11.26
C GLU A 26 14.89 -1.19 10.02
N MET A 27 14.23 -0.22 9.38
CA MET A 27 13.50 -0.46 8.14
C MET A 27 14.49 -0.48 6.97
N PHE A 28 14.76 -1.67 6.46
CA PHE A 28 15.59 -1.83 5.26
C PHE A 28 14.71 -1.92 4.02
N ALA A 29 15.05 -1.13 3.01
CA ALA A 29 14.56 -1.30 1.65
C ALA A 29 15.70 -1.86 0.79
N MET A 30 15.40 -2.88 -0.02
CA MET A 30 16.36 -3.41 -1.00
C MET A 30 15.76 -3.34 -2.39
N GLU A 31 16.61 -3.08 -3.38
CA GLU A 31 16.22 -3.17 -4.78
C GLU A 31 16.14 -4.65 -5.19
N ILE A 32 15.06 -5.02 -5.87
CA ILE A 32 14.87 -6.34 -6.44
C ILE A 32 14.81 -6.18 -7.97
N PRO A 33 15.44 -7.08 -8.76
CA PRO A 33 15.35 -7.05 -10.20
C PRO A 33 13.88 -7.05 -10.68
N GLY A 34 13.52 -6.12 -11.55
CA GLY A 34 12.17 -5.98 -12.07
C GLY A 34 12.06 -4.94 -13.18
N ASP A 35 10.87 -4.78 -13.74
CA ASP A 35 10.58 -3.73 -14.73
C ASP A 35 10.12 -2.43 -14.03
N PRO A 36 10.93 -1.36 -14.04
CA PRO A 36 10.58 -0.09 -13.41
C PRO A 36 9.40 0.61 -14.10
N THR A 37 9.16 0.33 -15.38
CA THR A 37 8.01 0.89 -16.09
C THR A 37 6.72 0.26 -15.54
N PHE A 38 6.73 -1.06 -15.35
CA PHE A 38 5.62 -1.77 -14.73
C PHE A 38 5.43 -1.36 -13.26
N MET A 39 6.52 -1.21 -12.49
CA MET A 39 6.45 -0.70 -11.11
C MET A 39 5.85 0.70 -11.04
N LEU A 40 6.26 1.62 -11.94
CA LEU A 40 5.66 2.95 -12.01
C LEU A 40 4.17 2.88 -12.30
N GLN A 41 3.74 2.01 -13.22
CA GLN A 41 2.33 1.84 -13.54
C GLN A 41 1.53 1.37 -12.31
N LEU A 42 1.99 0.32 -11.62
CA LEU A 42 1.32 -0.20 -10.43
C LEU A 42 1.18 0.86 -9.33
N LEU A 43 2.28 1.57 -9.02
CA LEU A 43 2.26 2.61 -8.00
C LEU A 43 1.28 3.74 -8.37
N VAL A 44 1.35 4.25 -9.60
CA VAL A 44 0.47 5.34 -10.03
C VAL A 44 -1.01 4.91 -10.00
N GLU A 45 -1.33 3.70 -10.47
CA GLU A 45 -2.69 3.17 -10.46
C GLU A 45 -3.24 2.99 -9.04
N GLU A 46 -2.43 2.49 -8.11
CA GLU A 46 -2.83 2.31 -6.70
C GLU A 46 -3.20 3.65 -6.06
N TYR A 47 -2.35 4.66 -6.21
CA TYR A 47 -2.59 5.98 -5.66
C TYR A 47 -3.73 6.72 -6.36
N ALA A 48 -3.90 6.53 -7.67
CA ALA A 48 -5.03 7.09 -8.41
C ALA A 48 -6.37 6.58 -7.86
N ARG A 49 -6.46 5.30 -7.46
CA ARG A 49 -7.66 4.72 -6.83
C ARG A 49 -7.97 5.33 -5.47
N MET A 50 -6.96 5.85 -4.78
CA MET A 50 -7.12 6.63 -3.54
C MET A 50 -7.41 8.12 -3.81
N GLY A 51 -7.54 8.53 -5.08
CA GLY A 51 -7.87 9.91 -5.46
C GLY A 51 -6.68 10.85 -5.60
N TRP A 52 -5.45 10.34 -5.61
CA TRP A 52 -4.25 11.18 -5.71
C TRP A 52 -4.00 11.64 -7.15
N GLY A 53 -3.61 12.90 -7.30
CA GLY A 53 -3.31 13.51 -8.59
C GLY A 53 -1.83 13.55 -8.95
N LEU A 54 -1.53 14.08 -10.13
CA LEU A 54 -0.15 14.19 -10.64
C LEU A 54 0.78 14.95 -9.67
N GLU A 55 0.33 16.07 -9.10
CA GLU A 55 1.17 16.85 -8.20
C GLU A 55 1.44 16.13 -6.88
N ASP A 56 0.48 15.38 -6.35
CA ASP A 56 0.67 14.60 -5.12
C ASP A 56 1.71 13.49 -5.35
N LEU A 57 1.64 12.81 -6.49
CA LEU A 57 2.61 11.80 -6.90
C LEU A 57 4.01 12.41 -7.15
N MET A 58 4.07 13.59 -7.76
CA MET A 58 5.34 14.29 -7.97
C MET A 58 5.97 14.76 -6.64
N ARG A 59 5.19 15.04 -5.60
CA ARG A 59 5.74 15.28 -4.26
C ARG A 59 6.39 14.02 -3.69
N LEU A 60 5.73 12.87 -3.77
CA LEU A 60 6.32 11.60 -3.34
C LEU A 60 7.60 11.26 -4.11
N ALA A 61 7.64 11.54 -5.41
CA ALA A 61 8.81 11.32 -6.25
C ALA A 61 10.02 12.16 -5.86
N ARG A 62 9.81 13.36 -5.32
CA ARG A 62 10.88 14.26 -4.88
C ARG A 62 11.35 13.98 -3.45
N ASP A 63 10.60 13.22 -2.66
CA ASP A 63 10.96 12.90 -1.27
C ASP A 63 11.94 11.72 -1.22
N PRO A 64 13.21 11.92 -0.78
CA PRO A 64 14.18 10.84 -0.68
C PRO A 64 13.81 9.77 0.35
N ASN A 65 12.91 10.07 1.29
CA ASN A 65 12.44 9.08 2.27
C ASN A 65 11.41 8.12 1.67
N TYR A 66 10.86 8.44 0.48
CA TYR A 66 9.92 7.58 -0.23
C TYR A 66 10.62 6.85 -1.39
N SER A 67 11.49 5.90 -1.02
CA SER A 67 12.45 5.25 -1.92
C SER A 67 11.86 4.70 -3.22
N SER A 68 10.62 4.22 -3.20
CA SER A 68 9.96 3.66 -4.39
C SER A 68 9.77 4.70 -5.51
N PHE A 69 9.07 5.81 -5.22
CA PHE A 69 8.90 6.86 -6.23
C PHE A 69 10.19 7.65 -6.44
N HIS A 70 10.99 7.84 -5.40
CA HIS A 70 12.26 8.56 -5.51
C HIS A 70 13.26 7.82 -6.41
N GLY A 71 13.37 6.49 -6.29
CA GLY A 71 14.21 5.69 -7.19
C GLY A 71 13.76 5.79 -8.64
N LEU A 72 12.44 5.80 -8.89
CA LEU A 72 11.88 6.01 -10.23
C LEU A 72 12.13 7.43 -10.76
N PHE A 73 12.12 8.44 -9.88
CA PHE A 73 12.48 9.82 -10.20
C PHE A 73 13.94 9.93 -10.64
N GLN A 74 14.86 9.39 -9.85
CA GLN A 74 16.29 9.37 -10.19
C GLN A 74 16.55 8.61 -11.50
N ARG A 75 15.83 7.52 -11.73
CA ARG A 75 16.00 6.68 -12.93
C ARG A 75 15.46 7.33 -14.21
N PHE A 76 14.28 7.95 -14.16
CA PHE A 76 13.63 8.47 -15.36
C PHE A 76 13.91 9.95 -15.62
N GLY A 77 14.23 10.71 -14.58
CA GLY A 77 14.25 12.16 -14.62
C GLY A 77 12.84 12.75 -14.56
N GLU A 78 12.75 14.00 -14.10
CA GLU A 78 11.50 14.68 -13.77
C GLU A 78 10.51 14.76 -14.94
N ASP A 79 10.92 15.32 -16.09
CA ASP A 79 10.03 15.55 -17.23
C ASP A 79 9.43 14.25 -17.77
N LYS A 80 10.27 13.21 -17.87
CA LYS A 80 9.86 11.90 -18.38
C LYS A 80 8.94 11.20 -17.39
N LEU A 81 9.24 11.28 -16.09
CA LEU A 81 8.40 10.72 -15.04
C LEU A 81 7.02 11.39 -15.04
N ARG A 82 6.99 12.72 -15.05
CA ARG A 82 5.77 13.54 -15.07
C ARG A 82 4.88 13.20 -16.27
N LYS A 83 5.48 13.10 -17.47
CA LYS A 83 4.75 12.71 -18.70
C LYS A 83 4.16 11.30 -18.60
N ARG A 84 4.91 10.34 -18.04
CA ARG A 84 4.45 8.96 -17.84
C ARG A 84 3.31 8.88 -16.83
N MET A 85 3.46 9.49 -15.66
CA MET A 85 2.42 9.56 -14.63
C MET A 85 1.14 10.18 -15.19
N SER A 86 1.24 11.31 -15.91
CA SER A 86 0.09 11.94 -16.54
C SER A 86 -0.62 11.02 -17.54
N THR A 87 0.14 10.21 -18.28
CA THR A 87 -0.42 9.25 -19.26
C THR A 87 -1.12 8.08 -18.59
N ILE A 88 -0.62 7.61 -17.45
CA ILE A 88 -1.25 6.54 -16.68
C ILE A 88 -2.53 7.08 -16.04
N LEU A 89 -2.45 8.23 -15.35
CA LEU A 89 -3.59 8.87 -14.69
C LEU A 89 -4.75 9.17 -15.65
N SER A 90 -4.47 9.55 -16.91
CA SER A 90 -5.53 9.81 -17.89
C SER A 90 -6.35 8.55 -18.27
N ARG A 91 -5.87 7.37 -17.91
CA ARG A 91 -6.52 6.06 -18.17
C ARG A 91 -7.14 5.47 -16.91
N CYS A 92 -6.81 6.00 -15.73
CA CYS A 92 -7.34 5.55 -14.45
C CYS A 92 -8.68 6.23 -14.16
N GLY A 93 -9.72 5.42 -13.95
CA GLY A 93 -10.96 5.92 -13.35
C GLY A 93 -10.76 6.20 -11.86
N VAL A 94 -11.26 7.33 -11.38
CA VAL A 94 -11.29 7.66 -9.94
C VAL A 94 -12.70 7.44 -9.42
N ILE A 95 -12.85 6.62 -8.37
CA ILE A 95 -14.13 6.49 -7.67
C ILE A 95 -14.28 7.72 -6.77
N ARG A 96 -15.32 8.52 -7.05
CA ARG A 96 -15.74 9.61 -6.16
C ARG A 96 -16.97 9.17 -5.40
N ALA A 97 -16.84 9.06 -4.09
CA ALA A 97 -17.93 8.71 -3.20
C ALA A 97 -18.20 9.87 -2.24
N THR A 98 -19.49 10.13 -1.99
CA THR A 98 -19.94 11.00 -0.91
C THR A 98 -20.52 10.09 0.16
N SER A 99 -19.96 10.12 1.38
CA SER A 99 -20.54 9.40 2.51
C SER A 99 -21.59 10.28 3.18
N TYR A 100 -22.69 9.65 3.57
CA TYR A 100 -23.68 10.22 4.48
C TYR A 100 -23.84 9.23 5.62
N GLU A 101 -23.65 9.71 6.84
CA GLU A 101 -23.97 8.93 8.03
C GLU A 101 -25.45 9.16 8.33
N ALA A 102 -26.26 8.10 8.21
CA ALA A 102 -27.63 8.16 8.67
C ALA A 102 -27.62 8.43 10.18
N PRO A 103 -28.49 9.29 10.71
CA PRO A 103 -28.62 9.47 12.15
C PRO A 103 -28.82 8.11 12.81
N ALA A 104 -28.21 7.93 13.99
CA ALA A 104 -28.30 6.69 14.75
C ALA A 104 -29.77 6.25 14.82
N ALA A 105 -30.04 5.00 14.42
CA ALA A 105 -31.39 4.46 14.49
C ALA A 105 -31.89 4.58 15.95
N PRO A 106 -33.18 4.92 16.16
CA PRO A 106 -33.75 4.85 17.50
C PRO A 106 -33.49 3.46 18.10
N GLN A 107 -33.20 3.40 19.40
CA GLN A 107 -32.74 2.21 20.14
C GLN A 107 -33.80 1.08 20.25
N GLY A 108 -34.81 1.06 19.38
CA GLY A 108 -35.82 0.02 19.29
C GLY A 108 -35.51 -0.94 18.14
N LEU A 109 -35.40 -2.23 18.46
CA LEU A 109 -35.41 -3.29 17.46
C LEU A 109 -36.72 -3.20 16.65
N VAL A 110 -36.63 -3.01 15.34
CA VAL A 110 -37.79 -3.12 14.45
C VAL A 110 -37.79 -4.54 13.88
N GLN A 111 -38.75 -5.36 14.32
CA GLN A 111 -38.99 -6.67 13.73
C GLN A 111 -39.74 -6.50 12.40
N ILE A 112 -39.07 -6.79 11.28
CA ILE A 112 -39.70 -6.80 9.96
C ILE A 112 -40.30 -8.18 9.74
N SER A 113 -41.63 -8.28 9.75
CA SER A 113 -42.34 -9.51 9.36
C SER A 113 -42.64 -9.48 7.87
N SER A 114 -42.17 -10.48 7.12
CA SER A 114 -42.58 -10.69 5.73
C SER A 114 -44.01 -11.24 5.67
N PRO A 115 -44.87 -10.76 4.74
CA PRO A 115 -46.19 -11.35 4.52
C PRO A 115 -46.06 -12.79 4.01
N LYS A 116 -46.96 -13.66 4.49
CA LYS A 116 -47.09 -15.06 4.07
C LYS A 116 -47.72 -15.18 2.68
#